data_AF-A0A356IR09-F1
#
_entry.id   AF-A0A356IR09-F1
#
_cell.length_a   1.000
_cell.length_b   1.000
_cell.length_c   1.000
_cell.angle_alpha   90.00
_cell.angle_beta   90.00
_cell.angle_gamma   90.00
#
_symmetry.space_group_name_H-M   'P 1'
#
loop_
_entity.id
_entity.type
_entity.pdbx_description
1 polymer ?
#
loop_
_entity_poly.entity_id
_entity_poly.type
_entity_poly.pdbx_seq_one_letter_code
_entity_poly.pdbx_strand_id
1 'polypeptide(L)'
;DDDQSIYGWRGARIENIRSFGDDFGRTEVVRLEQNYRSTATILNAANGVIAHNRDRLGKELWTSGEEGEPISVYAGFNEVDEARFIAERIQQGLQQGLRRSEMAILYRSNAQSRVL
;
A
#
# COMPACT_ATOMS: atom_id res chain seq x y z
N ASP A 1 -12.26 -4.75 3.07
CA ASP A 1 -11.62 -3.45 3.29
C ASP A 1 -12.04 -2.55 2.15
N ASP A 2 -12.83 -1.51 2.45
CA ASP A 2 -13.37 -0.60 1.44
C ASP A 2 -12.26 0.27 0.81
N ASP A 3 -11.23 0.61 1.58
CA ASP A 3 -10.04 1.35 1.13
C ASP A 3 -9.16 0.58 0.13
N GLN A 4 -9.37 -0.75 0.00
CA GLN A 4 -8.60 -1.62 -0.89
C GLN A 4 -9.39 -2.12 -2.12
N SER A 5 -10.54 -1.51 -2.41
CA SER A 5 -11.34 -1.85 -3.59
C SER A 5 -10.73 -1.28 -4.87
N ILE A 6 -9.84 -2.03 -5.53
CA ILE A 6 -9.10 -1.59 -6.73
C ILE A 6 -9.68 -2.11 -8.07
N TYR A 7 -10.71 -2.95 -8.02
CA TYR A 7 -11.29 -3.62 -9.20
C TYR A 7 -12.61 -3.00 -9.68
N GLY A 8 -12.87 -1.72 -9.38
CA GLY A 8 -14.09 -1.03 -9.82
C GLY A 8 -14.31 -1.11 -11.35
N TRP A 9 -13.23 -1.06 -12.13
CA TRP A 9 -13.27 -1.21 -13.60
C TRP A 9 -13.72 -2.60 -14.09
N ARG A 10 -13.72 -3.61 -13.22
CA ARG A 10 -14.25 -4.97 -13.49
C ARG A 10 -15.63 -5.19 -12.86
N GLY A 11 -16.28 -4.13 -12.41
CA GLY A 11 -17.62 -4.19 -11.80
C GLY A 11 -17.63 -4.47 -10.30
N ALA A 12 -16.49 -4.38 -9.60
CA ALA A 12 -16.49 -4.41 -8.14
C ALA A 12 -17.23 -3.17 -7.59
N ARG A 13 -18.16 -3.41 -6.64
CA ARG A 13 -19.02 -2.38 -6.05
C ARG A 13 -18.73 -2.25 -4.57
N ILE A 14 -18.32 -1.05 -4.14
CA ILE A 14 -18.03 -0.74 -2.73
C ILE A 14 -19.32 -0.73 -1.89
N GLU A 15 -20.47 -0.55 -2.54
CA GLU A 15 -21.79 -0.57 -1.94
C GLU A 15 -22.07 -1.92 -1.27
N ASN A 16 -21.56 -3.03 -1.83
CA ASN A 16 -21.79 -4.37 -1.30
C ASN A 16 -21.31 -4.52 0.16
N ILE A 17 -20.21 -3.87 0.55
CA ILE A 17 -19.74 -3.92 1.94
C ILE A 17 -20.50 -2.93 2.83
N ARG A 18 -21.01 -1.83 2.26
CA ARG A 18 -21.78 -0.82 3.02
C ARG A 18 -23.17 -1.32 3.36
N SER A 19 -23.86 -1.92 2.40
CA SER A 19 -25.21 -2.43 2.56
C SER A 19 -25.28 -3.73 3.35
N PHE A 20 -24.14 -4.33 3.72
CA PHE A 20 -24.10 -5.64 4.35
C PHE A 20 -24.97 -5.73 5.62
N GLY A 21 -24.96 -4.68 6.45
CA GLY A 21 -25.78 -4.66 7.66
C GLY A 21 -27.28 -4.46 7.41
N ASP A 22 -27.63 -3.81 6.30
CA ASP A 22 -29.03 -3.60 5.89
C ASP A 22 -29.60 -4.86 5.21
N ASP A 23 -28.79 -5.51 4.37
CA ASP A 23 -29.16 -6.71 3.61
C ASP A 23 -29.30 -7.93 4.52
N PHE A 24 -28.48 -8.01 5.58
CA PHE A 24 -28.46 -9.11 6.52
C PHE A 24 -28.73 -8.56 7.93
N GLY A 25 -29.99 -8.51 8.34
CA GLY A 25 -30.35 -8.01 9.67
C GLY A 25 -29.62 -8.72 10.82
N ARG A 26 -29.27 -7.97 11.88
CA ARG A 26 -28.51 -8.41 13.07
C ARG A 26 -27.03 -8.78 12.81
N THR A 27 -26.31 -7.98 12.03
CA THR A 27 -24.84 -8.13 11.90
C THR A 27 -24.08 -7.36 12.97
N GLU A 28 -23.07 -7.98 13.55
CA GLU A 28 -22.05 -7.33 14.37
C GLU A 28 -20.87 -6.88 13.49
N VAL A 29 -20.42 -5.64 13.65
CA VAL A 29 -19.27 -5.10 12.92
C VAL A 29 -18.06 -5.08 13.84
N VAL A 30 -17.05 -5.90 13.51
CA VAL A 30 -15.76 -5.91 14.20
C VAL A 30 -14.71 -5.26 13.28
N ARG A 31 -14.08 -4.18 13.74
CA ARG A 31 -12.98 -3.51 13.03
C ARG A 31 -11.64 -4.03 13.53
N LEU A 32 -10.78 -4.46 12.59
CA LEU A 32 -9.40 -4.84 12.88
C LEU A 32 -8.49 -3.68 12.46
N GLU A 33 -8.03 -2.92 13.44
CA GLU A 33 -7.27 -1.68 13.22
C GLU A 33 -5.77 -1.84 13.50
N GLN A 34 -5.39 -2.85 14.28
CA GLN A 34 -3.98 -3.14 14.52
C GLN A 34 -3.37 -3.86 13.31
N ASN A 35 -2.35 -3.24 12.73
CA ASN A 35 -1.54 -3.77 11.64
C ASN A 35 -0.25 -4.39 12.21
N TYR A 36 0.05 -5.59 11.74
CA TYR A 36 1.22 -6.37 12.17
C TYR A 36 2.29 -6.50 11.09
N ARG A 37 2.10 -5.86 9.92
CA ARG A 37 2.96 -6.01 8.74
C ARG A 37 3.93 -4.84 8.59
N SER A 38 3.44 -3.64 8.80
CA SER A 38 4.13 -2.41 8.44
C SER A 38 4.59 -1.65 9.68
N THR A 39 5.69 -0.92 9.53
CA THR A 39 6.20 0.02 10.55
C THR A 39 5.26 1.22 10.69
N ALA A 40 5.39 1.97 11.79
CA ALA A 40 4.51 3.10 12.05
C ALA A 40 4.65 4.19 10.97
N THR A 41 5.88 4.47 10.50
CA THR A 41 6.12 5.43 9.42
C THR A 41 5.37 5.07 8.13
N ILE A 42 5.36 3.79 7.73
CA ILE A 42 4.62 3.34 6.54
C ILE A 42 3.11 3.49 6.73
N LEU A 43 2.58 3.13 7.91
CA LEU A 43 1.15 3.25 8.21
C LEU A 43 0.69 4.69 8.28
N ASN A 44 1.47 5.57 8.89
CA ASN A 44 1.18 7.00 8.97
C ASN A 44 1.07 7.63 7.58
N ALA A 45 1.99 7.28 6.67
CA ALA A 45 1.91 7.73 5.28
C ALA A 45 0.66 7.18 4.57
N ALA A 46 0.34 5.90 4.75
CA ALA A 46 -0.85 5.29 4.17
C ALA A 46 -2.15 5.95 4.67
N ASN A 47 -2.27 6.17 5.99
CA ASN A 47 -3.38 6.88 6.63
C ASN A 47 -3.51 8.31 6.11
N GLY A 48 -2.38 9.03 5.96
CA GLY A 48 -2.36 10.39 5.42
C GLY A 48 -2.85 10.48 3.97
N VAL A 49 -2.47 9.54 3.11
CA VAL A 49 -2.94 9.50 1.72
C VAL A 49 -4.43 9.18 1.68
N ILE A 50 -4.88 8.13 2.37
CA ILE A 50 -6.27 7.66 2.28
C ILE A 50 -7.28 8.63 2.90
N ALA A 51 -6.85 9.49 3.84
CA ALA A 51 -7.70 10.52 4.45
C ALA A 51 -8.32 11.51 3.42
N HIS A 52 -7.78 11.60 2.21
CA HIS A 52 -8.30 12.46 1.15
C HIS A 52 -9.55 11.90 0.44
N ASN A 53 -9.88 10.61 0.63
CA ASN A 53 -11.07 9.99 0.02
C ASN A 53 -12.34 10.33 0.82
N ARG A 54 -13.38 10.81 0.13
CA ARG A 54 -14.60 11.38 0.74
C ARG A 54 -15.64 10.34 1.20
N ASP A 55 -15.56 9.13 0.66
CA ASP A 55 -16.55 8.08 0.88
C ASP A 55 -15.89 6.86 1.53
N ARG A 56 -15.47 6.96 2.80
CA ARG A 56 -14.85 5.85 3.53
C ARG A 56 -15.76 5.36 4.65
N LEU A 57 -15.74 4.06 4.95
CA LEU A 57 -16.43 3.48 6.11
C LEU A 57 -15.79 3.86 7.45
N GLY A 58 -14.58 4.45 7.41
CA GLY A 58 -13.89 4.99 8.56
C GLY A 58 -13.19 3.88 9.35
N LYS A 59 -11.87 3.87 9.23
CA LYS A 59 -10.94 3.17 10.11
C LYS A 59 -9.57 3.84 10.02
N GLU A 60 -8.84 3.78 11.12
CA GLU A 60 -7.45 4.23 11.19
C GLU A 60 -6.59 3.05 11.59
N LEU A 61 -5.57 2.74 10.79
CA LEU A 61 -4.68 1.62 11.08
C LEU A 61 -3.56 2.09 12.00
N TRP A 62 -3.23 1.31 13.02
CA TRP A 62 -2.11 1.58 13.93
C TRP A 62 -1.25 0.32 14.11
N THR A 63 -0.02 0.47 14.60
CA THR A 63 0.87 -0.67 14.90
C THR A 63 1.52 -0.49 16.26
N SER A 64 1.78 -1.61 16.94
CA SER A 64 2.63 -1.68 18.13
C SER A 64 4.09 -2.01 17.80
N GLY A 65 4.43 -2.08 16.51
CA GLY A 65 5.77 -2.32 16.02
C GLY A 65 6.68 -1.09 16.14
N GLU A 66 7.84 -1.18 15.51
CA GLU A 66 8.79 -0.08 15.45
C GLU A 66 8.33 1.07 14.52
N GLU A 67 8.94 2.24 14.70
CA GLU A 67 8.70 3.41 13.85
C GLU A 67 9.12 3.13 12.40
N GLY A 68 10.28 2.50 12.24
CA GLY A 68 10.89 2.17 10.94
C GLY A 68 11.66 3.33 10.31
N GLU A 69 12.21 3.06 9.14
CA GLU A 69 12.99 4.03 8.36
C GLU A 69 12.08 5.04 7.63
N PRO A 70 12.54 6.30 7.43
CA PRO A 70 11.82 7.28 6.61
C PRO A 70 11.56 6.81 5.18
N ILE A 71 10.37 7.10 4.67
CA ILE A 71 10.04 6.86 3.26
C ILE A 71 10.86 7.82 2.40
N SER A 72 11.67 7.25 1.51
CA SER A 72 12.49 8.01 0.58
C SER A 72 11.76 8.20 -0.75
N VAL A 73 11.88 9.39 -1.33
CA VAL A 73 11.37 9.72 -2.66
C VAL A 73 12.54 10.14 -3.52
N TYR A 74 12.69 9.51 -4.69
CA TYR A 74 13.68 9.87 -5.69
C TYR A 74 12.98 10.31 -6.96
N ALA A 75 13.35 11.48 -7.48
CA ALA A 75 12.86 12.00 -8.73
C ALA A 75 13.95 11.84 -9.80
N GLY A 76 13.87 10.75 -10.58
CA GLY A 76 14.81 10.50 -11.67
C GLY A 76 14.64 11.52 -12.80
N PHE A 77 15.73 11.82 -13.50
CA PHE A 77 15.71 12.73 -14.65
C PHE A 77 14.95 12.14 -15.85
N ASN A 78 15.00 10.82 -16.01
CA ASN A 78 14.27 10.05 -17.01
C ASN A 78 14.07 8.60 -16.53
N GLU A 79 13.40 7.76 -17.33
CA GLU A 79 13.11 6.38 -16.96
C GLU A 79 14.36 5.50 -16.80
N VAL A 80 15.44 5.78 -17.53
CA VAL A 80 16.70 5.02 -17.45
C VAL A 80 17.45 5.36 -16.16
N ASP A 81 17.42 6.63 -15.76
CA ASP A 81 17.99 7.11 -14.51
C ASP A 81 17.24 6.52 -13.30
N GLU A 82 15.90 6.52 -13.32
CA GLU A 82 15.08 5.85 -12.31
C GLU A 82 15.40 4.35 -12.20
N ALA A 83 15.49 3.64 -13.34
CA ALA A 83 15.82 2.21 -13.35
C ALA A 83 17.22 1.92 -12.78
N ARG A 84 18.22 2.76 -13.11
CA ARG A 84 19.58 2.65 -12.54
C ARG A 84 19.56 2.85 -11.03
N PHE A 85 18.87 3.88 -10.55
CA PHE A 85 18.72 4.13 -9.12
C PHE A 85 18.10 2.92 -8.41
N ILE A 86 17.03 2.33 -8.97
CA ILE A 86 16.39 1.12 -8.41
C ILE A 86 17.39 -0.04 -8.34
N ALA A 87 18.14 -0.29 -9.42
CA ALA A 87 19.14 -1.36 -9.48
C ALA A 87 20.24 -1.17 -8.43
N GLU A 88 20.74 0.05 -8.26
CA GLU A 88 21.75 0.40 -7.26
C GLU A 88 21.22 0.18 -5.83
N ARG A 89 19.98 0.58 -5.54
CA ARG A 89 19.34 0.34 -4.23
C ARG A 89 19.16 -1.13 -3.92
N ILE A 90 18.77 -1.93 -4.93
CA ILE A 90 18.70 -3.39 -4.78
C ILE A 90 20.10 -3.95 -4.47
N GLN A 91 21.11 -3.56 -5.24
CA GLN A 91 22.49 -4.01 -5.00
C GLN A 91 23.00 -3.64 -3.61
N GLN A 92 22.72 -2.42 -3.14
CA GLN A 92 23.05 -1.99 -1.78
C GLN A 92 22.35 -2.85 -0.73
N GLY A 93 21.05 -3.14 -0.90
CA GLY A 93 20.31 -4.03 0.00
C GLY A 93 20.90 -5.44 0.06
N LEU A 94 21.31 -5.99 -1.09
CA LEU A 94 21.99 -7.30 -1.15
C LEU A 94 23.33 -7.28 -0.41
N GLN A 95 24.12 -6.21 -0.54
CA GLN A 95 25.39 -6.04 0.19
C GLN A 95 25.17 -5.95 1.70
N GLN A 96 24.01 -5.45 2.13
CA GLN A 96 23.58 -5.38 3.54
C GLN A 96 22.92 -6.68 4.03
N GLY A 97 22.84 -7.72 3.19
CA GLY A 97 22.37 -9.06 3.58
C GLY A 97 20.89 -9.33 3.30
N LEU A 98 20.14 -8.40 2.70
CA LEU A 98 18.77 -8.67 2.25
C LEU A 98 18.76 -9.70 1.13
N ARG A 99 17.70 -10.50 1.04
CA ARG A 99 17.49 -11.45 -0.05
C ARG A 99 16.71 -10.79 -1.17
N ARG A 100 16.97 -11.19 -2.42
CA ARG A 100 16.17 -10.74 -3.58
C ARG A 100 14.67 -10.98 -3.40
N SER A 101 14.29 -12.07 -2.72
CA SER A 101 12.90 -12.42 -2.42
C SER A 101 12.21 -11.51 -1.39
N GLU A 102 12.97 -10.65 -0.70
CA GLU A 102 12.45 -9.69 0.27
C GLU A 102 12.24 -8.30 -0.34
N MET A 103 12.54 -8.16 -1.64
CA MET A 103 12.40 -6.93 -2.40
C MET A 103 11.34 -7.11 -3.49
N ALA A 104 10.56 -6.06 -3.74
CA ALA A 104 9.58 -6.04 -4.81
C ALA A 104 9.57 -4.67 -5.50
N ILE A 105 9.36 -4.68 -6.82
CA ILE A 105 9.10 -3.47 -7.60
C ILE A 105 7.64 -3.51 -8.04
N LEU A 106 6.88 -2.47 -7.69
CA LEU A 106 5.48 -2.32 -8.05
C LEU A 106 5.33 -1.17 -9.04
N TYR A 107 4.63 -1.41 -10.14
CA TYR A 107 4.39 -0.43 -11.20
C TYR A 107 2.92 -0.46 -11.64
N ARG A 108 2.45 0.63 -12.24
CA ARG A 108 1.03 0.82 -12.58
C ARG A 108 0.63 0.08 -13.86
N SER A 109 1.53 0.01 -14.83
CA SER A 109 1.35 -0.58 -16.17
C SER A 109 2.51 -1.50 -16.52
N ASN A 110 2.21 -2.62 -17.17
CA ASN A 110 3.23 -3.57 -17.65
C ASN A 110 4.24 -2.94 -18.62
N ALA A 111 3.90 -1.85 -19.30
CA ALA A 111 4.83 -1.14 -20.17
C ALA A 111 6.07 -0.61 -19.40
N GLN A 112 5.90 -0.25 -18.12
CA GLN A 112 6.99 0.26 -17.27
C GLN A 112 8.06 -0.80 -16.98
N SER A 113 7.72 -2.09 -17.07
CA SER A 113 8.69 -3.18 -16.85
C SER A 113 9.79 -3.26 -17.90
N ARG A 114 9.62 -2.63 -19.07
CA ARG A 114 10.59 -2.75 -20.18
C ARG A 114 11.93 -2.09 -19.92
N VAL A 115 11.95 -1.09 -19.04
CA VAL A 115 13.14 -0.28 -18.73
C VAL A 115 13.83 -0.79 -17.46
N LEU A 116 13.12 -1.59 -16.66
CA LEU A 116 13.54 -2.14 -15.37
C LEU A 116 14.34 -3.45 -15.51
#